data_AF-A0A9E3NKH3-F1
#
_entry.id   AF-A0A9E3NKH3-F1
#
_cell.length_a   1.000
_cell.length_b   1.000
_cell.length_c   1.000
_cell.angle_alpha   90.00
_cell.angle_beta   90.00
_cell.angle_gamma   90.00
#
_symmetry.space_group_name_H-M   'P 1'
#
loop_
_entity.id
_entity.type
_entity.pdbx_description
1 polymer ?
#
loop_
_entity_poly.entity_id
_entity_poly.type
_entity_poly.pdbx_seq_one_letter_code
_entity_poly.pdbx_strand_id
1 'polypeptide(L)'
;MLKRLFILNTDDSRPWIKIILWWEFRRILYNFLLIVFGIFALTILSFIVKDLWSFFSPPIFFLMWTGLFLFLANVFYTSGWIFQLITRNSSNKFINRIRPKVFIYGLLLSFGIELIPSILTGGYTLVTGERIKSQYADFATEEPNINDIVGDYVVADISKRQLNLPDSISLKTVIKFNADKTFEFKYFPHHEFGMNLSDYELVNAKGKWKIEKDQGSWVIPMDFDTITTIRTGHIDDKGYFDSNAFHINKDKPPYEIYIMVGDPDSWEGVTLQKR
;
A
#
# COMPACT_ATOMS: atom_id res chain seq x y z
N MET A 1 -19.47 -39.52 0.16
CA MET A 1 -20.10 -38.46 -0.66
C MET A 1 -19.09 -37.40 -1.12
N LEU A 2 -18.26 -36.84 -0.23
CA LEU A 2 -17.27 -35.79 -0.55
C LEU A 2 -16.31 -36.10 -1.71
N LYS A 3 -15.74 -37.31 -1.77
CA LYS A 3 -14.79 -37.67 -2.85
C LYS A 3 -15.37 -37.48 -4.26
N ARG A 4 -16.68 -37.72 -4.44
CA ARG A 4 -17.36 -37.52 -5.74
C ARG A 4 -17.53 -36.05 -6.10
N LEU A 5 -17.51 -35.14 -5.11
CA LEU A 5 -17.56 -33.70 -5.35
C LEU A 5 -16.22 -33.18 -5.90
N PHE A 6 -15.09 -33.78 -5.54
CA PHE A 6 -13.77 -33.25 -5.92
C PHE A 6 -13.04 -34.08 -6.97
N ILE A 7 -13.41 -35.36 -7.13
CA ILE A 7 -12.75 -36.30 -8.03
C ILE A 7 -13.74 -36.77 -9.08
N LEU A 8 -13.41 -36.57 -10.35
CA LEU A 8 -14.18 -37.15 -11.44
C LEU A 8 -13.88 -38.65 -11.50
N ASN A 9 -14.91 -39.49 -11.42
CA ASN A 9 -14.74 -40.91 -11.69
C ASN A 9 -14.53 -41.09 -13.20
N THR A 10 -13.30 -41.37 -13.62
CA THR A 10 -12.89 -41.42 -15.02
C THR A 10 -13.19 -42.78 -15.64
N ASP A 11 -14.46 -43.07 -15.88
CA ASP A 11 -14.78 -44.03 -16.94
C ASP A 11 -14.50 -43.34 -18.28
N ASP A 12 -13.62 -43.94 -19.08
CA ASP A 12 -13.08 -43.35 -20.32
C ASP A 12 -14.14 -43.17 -21.44
N SER A 13 -15.36 -43.69 -21.26
CA SER A 13 -16.45 -43.66 -22.26
C SER A 13 -17.40 -42.45 -22.15
N ARG A 14 -17.14 -41.49 -21.27
CA ARG A 14 -18.09 -40.38 -21.05
C ARG A 14 -18.10 -39.39 -22.22
N PRO A 15 -19.29 -38.99 -22.72
CA PRO A 15 -19.38 -37.94 -23.72
C PRO A 15 -18.85 -36.61 -23.16
N TRP A 16 -18.17 -35.84 -24.01
CA TRP A 16 -17.61 -34.51 -23.71
C TRP A 16 -18.56 -33.58 -22.94
N ILE A 17 -19.85 -33.60 -23.29
CA ILE A 17 -20.87 -32.80 -22.60
C ILE A 17 -21.00 -33.13 -21.11
N LYS A 18 -20.83 -34.40 -20.70
CA LYS A 18 -20.86 -34.78 -19.28
C LYS A 18 -19.63 -34.27 -18.53
N ILE A 19 -18.48 -34.14 -19.19
CA ILE A 19 -17.29 -33.54 -18.61
C ILE A 19 -17.54 -32.05 -18.40
N ILE A 20 -18.03 -31.36 -19.44
CA ILE A 20 -18.35 -29.93 -19.37
C ILE A 20 -19.36 -29.64 -18.26
N LEU A 21 -20.50 -30.35 -18.23
CA LEU A 21 -21.52 -30.19 -17.19
C LEU A 21 -20.99 -30.48 -15.79
N TRP A 22 -20.06 -31.44 -15.65
CA TRP A 22 -19.43 -31.75 -14.36
C TRP A 22 -18.58 -30.58 -13.85
N TRP A 23 -17.84 -29.92 -14.74
CA TRP A 23 -17.12 -28.69 -14.43
C TRP A 23 -18.12 -27.57 -14.12
N GLU A 24 -19.00 -27.18 -15.05
CA GLU A 24 -19.93 -26.07 -14.84
C GLU A 24 -20.71 -26.14 -13.52
N PHE A 25 -21.19 -27.32 -13.11
CA PHE A 25 -21.83 -27.51 -11.80
C PHE A 25 -20.91 -27.18 -10.61
N ARG A 26 -19.62 -27.52 -10.71
CA ARG A 26 -18.60 -27.22 -9.70
C ARG A 26 -18.07 -25.81 -9.78
N ARG A 27 -18.34 -25.04 -10.83
CA ARG A 27 -17.93 -23.64 -10.89
C ARG A 27 -18.53 -22.85 -9.73
N ILE A 28 -19.79 -23.13 -9.39
CA ILE A 28 -20.47 -22.53 -8.24
C ILE A 28 -19.75 -22.88 -6.93
N LEU A 29 -19.44 -24.17 -6.72
CA LEU A 29 -18.71 -24.62 -5.54
C LEU A 29 -17.30 -24.04 -5.47
N TYR A 30 -16.60 -23.99 -6.60
CA TYR A 30 -15.25 -23.44 -6.73
C TYR A 30 -15.24 -21.96 -6.36
N ASN A 31 -16.11 -21.14 -6.97
CA ASN A 31 -16.21 -19.72 -6.66
C ASN A 31 -16.59 -19.48 -5.19
N PHE A 32 -17.52 -20.28 -4.64
CA PHE A 32 -17.86 -20.20 -3.22
C PHE A 32 -16.65 -20.48 -2.31
N LEU A 33 -15.87 -21.52 -2.62
CA LEU A 33 -14.66 -21.85 -1.86
C LEU A 33 -13.60 -20.75 -1.97
N LEU A 34 -13.42 -20.13 -3.15
CA LEU A 34 -12.52 -18.99 -3.32
C LEU A 34 -12.99 -17.78 -2.50
N ILE A 35 -14.28 -17.47 -2.45
CA ILE A 35 -14.79 -16.36 -1.63
C ILE A 35 -14.50 -16.61 -0.14
N VAL A 36 -14.81 -17.81 0.36
CA VAL A 36 -14.56 -18.18 1.76
C VAL A 36 -13.07 -18.13 2.08
N PHE A 37 -12.23 -18.66 1.18
CA PHE A 37 -10.79 -18.66 1.37
C PHE A 37 -10.19 -17.25 1.24
N GLY A 38 -10.73 -16.39 0.39
CA GLY A 38 -10.32 -15.01 0.25
C GLY A 38 -10.61 -14.18 1.50
N ILE A 39 -11.76 -14.38 2.14
CA ILE A 39 -12.05 -13.79 3.46
C ILE A 39 -11.03 -14.26 4.49
N PHE A 40 -10.69 -15.56 4.49
CA PHE A 40 -9.68 -16.11 5.38
C PHE A 40 -8.28 -15.53 5.09
N ALA A 41 -7.88 -15.39 3.84
CA ALA A 41 -6.61 -14.79 3.43
C ALA A 41 -6.53 -13.30 3.81
N LEU A 42 -7.61 -12.54 3.64
CA LEU A 42 -7.72 -11.15 4.11
C LEU A 42 -7.64 -11.07 5.64
N THR A 43 -8.23 -12.03 6.35
CA THR A 43 -8.13 -12.11 7.81
C THR A 43 -6.67 -12.34 8.23
N ILE A 44 -5.94 -13.25 7.58
CA ILE A 44 -4.50 -13.43 7.82
C ILE A 44 -3.75 -12.12 7.55
N LEU A 45 -4.00 -11.48 6.41
CA LEU A 45 -3.34 -10.23 6.03
C LEU A 45 -3.58 -9.12 7.07
N SER A 46 -4.77 -9.06 7.67
CA SER A 46 -5.12 -8.08 8.71
C SER A 46 -4.31 -8.24 10.02
N PHE A 47 -3.76 -9.43 10.29
CA PHE A 47 -2.86 -9.62 11.44
C PHE A 47 -1.43 -9.16 11.13
N ILE A 48 -1.06 -9.13 9.85
CA ILE A 48 0.28 -8.75 9.36
C ILE A 48 0.35 -7.23 9.16
N VAL A 49 -0.68 -6.64 8.59
CA VAL A 49 -0.76 -5.21 8.22
C VAL A 49 -1.50 -4.43 9.30
N LYS A 50 -1.00 -3.25 9.71
CA LYS A 50 -1.60 -2.47 10.82
C LYS A 50 -2.97 -1.89 10.46
N ASP A 51 -3.17 -1.54 9.19
CA ASP A 51 -4.43 -1.04 8.64
C ASP A 51 -4.66 -1.62 7.25
N LEU A 52 -5.55 -2.62 7.18
CA LEU A 52 -5.85 -3.34 5.96
C LEU A 52 -6.50 -2.44 4.89
N TRP A 53 -7.34 -1.50 5.28
CA TRP A 53 -8.08 -0.67 4.33
C TRP A 53 -7.19 0.36 3.69
N SER A 54 -6.31 0.96 4.49
CA SER A 54 -5.35 1.93 3.97
C SER A 54 -4.25 1.27 3.11
N PHE A 55 -3.97 -0.04 3.29
CA PHE A 55 -3.11 -0.81 2.38
C PHE A 55 -3.68 -0.91 0.96
N PHE A 56 -5.00 -0.86 0.86
CA PHE A 56 -5.73 -0.90 -0.40
C PHE A 56 -6.15 0.48 -0.89
N SER A 57 -5.58 1.55 -0.33
CA SER A 57 -5.88 2.92 -0.75
C SER A 57 -4.97 3.35 -1.92
N PRO A 58 -5.53 3.93 -3.00
CA PRO A 58 -6.95 4.17 -3.23
C PRO A 58 -7.72 2.87 -3.52
N PRO A 59 -9.02 2.78 -3.16
CA PRO A 59 -9.83 1.54 -3.27
C PRO A 59 -9.80 0.84 -4.64
N ILE A 60 -9.50 1.58 -5.70
CA ILE A 60 -9.32 1.04 -7.05
C ILE A 60 -8.24 -0.04 -7.11
N PHE A 61 -7.19 0.01 -6.29
CA PHE A 61 -6.16 -1.03 -6.26
C PHE A 61 -6.68 -2.36 -5.74
N PHE A 62 -7.54 -2.34 -4.71
CA PHE A 62 -8.22 -3.56 -4.27
C PHE A 62 -9.13 -4.12 -5.36
N LEU A 63 -9.90 -3.27 -6.03
CA LEU A 63 -10.78 -3.68 -7.12
C LEU A 63 -10.00 -4.25 -8.31
N MET A 64 -8.89 -3.61 -8.68
CA MET A 64 -8.02 -4.05 -9.77
C MET A 64 -7.38 -5.40 -9.43
N TRP A 65 -6.87 -5.57 -8.21
CA TRP A 65 -6.29 -6.83 -7.74
C TRP A 65 -7.33 -7.95 -7.69
N THR A 66 -8.50 -7.67 -7.10
CA THR A 66 -9.62 -8.60 -7.03
C THR A 66 -10.11 -8.99 -8.42
N GLY A 67 -10.24 -8.02 -9.33
CA GLY A 67 -10.64 -8.26 -10.71
C GLY A 67 -9.64 -9.11 -11.48
N LEU A 68 -8.34 -8.80 -11.37
CA LEU A 68 -7.26 -9.59 -11.96
C LEU A 68 -7.26 -11.02 -11.41
N PHE A 69 -7.43 -11.18 -10.10
CA PHE A 69 -7.51 -12.49 -9.46
C PHE A 69 -8.71 -13.29 -9.98
N LEU A 70 -9.91 -12.70 -10.00
CA LEU A 70 -11.11 -13.36 -10.49
C LEU A 70 -10.97 -13.78 -11.96
N PHE A 71 -10.36 -12.92 -12.79
CA PHE A 71 -10.04 -13.24 -14.17
C PHE A 71 -9.11 -14.46 -14.26
N LEU A 72 -7.98 -14.44 -13.54
CA LEU A 72 -7.00 -15.53 -13.54
C LEU A 72 -7.60 -16.84 -12.99
N ALA A 73 -8.39 -16.78 -11.92
CA ALA A 73 -9.08 -17.95 -11.37
C ALA A 73 -9.99 -18.60 -12.42
N ASN A 74 -10.74 -17.80 -13.19
CA ASN A 74 -11.57 -18.31 -14.28
C ASN A 74 -10.72 -18.89 -15.43
N VAL A 75 -9.59 -18.28 -15.77
CA VAL A 75 -8.66 -18.81 -16.79
C VAL A 75 -8.10 -20.17 -16.35
N PHE A 76 -7.63 -20.31 -15.11
CA PHE A 76 -7.09 -21.58 -14.59
C PHE A 76 -8.16 -22.66 -14.48
N TYR A 77 -9.36 -22.28 -14.04
CA TYR A 77 -10.53 -23.16 -14.03
C TYR A 77 -10.85 -23.69 -15.43
N THR A 78 -10.92 -22.77 -16.40
CA THR A 78 -11.15 -23.05 -17.83
C THR A 78 -9.94 -23.72 -18.50
N SER A 79 -8.78 -23.76 -17.87
CA SER A 79 -7.68 -24.57 -18.37
C SER A 79 -7.82 -26.02 -17.90
N GLY A 80 -8.36 -26.25 -16.69
CA GLY A 80 -8.58 -27.57 -16.11
C GLY A 80 -9.56 -28.44 -16.91
N TRP A 81 -10.72 -27.88 -17.30
CA TRP A 81 -11.69 -28.62 -18.14
C TRP A 81 -11.14 -28.92 -19.55
N ILE A 82 -10.40 -27.99 -20.19
CA ILE A 82 -9.76 -28.17 -21.51
C ILE A 82 -8.71 -29.26 -21.42
N PHE A 83 -7.85 -29.22 -20.40
CA PHE A 83 -6.87 -30.26 -20.15
C PHE A 83 -7.54 -31.63 -20.05
N GLN A 84 -8.64 -31.74 -19.32
CA GLN A 84 -9.36 -33.00 -19.17
C GLN A 84 -10.01 -33.49 -20.48
N LEU A 85 -10.50 -32.59 -21.32
CA LEU A 85 -11.02 -32.93 -22.65
C LEU A 85 -9.92 -33.43 -23.59
N ILE A 86 -8.78 -32.73 -23.65
CA ILE A 86 -7.63 -33.11 -24.49
C ILE A 86 -7.07 -34.46 -24.05
N THR A 87 -7.00 -34.70 -22.74
CA THR A 87 -6.39 -35.90 -22.15
C THR A 87 -7.33 -37.08 -21.96
N ARG A 88 -8.60 -36.98 -22.41
CA ARG A 88 -9.62 -38.01 -22.15
C ARG A 88 -9.27 -39.39 -22.75
N ASN A 89 -8.57 -39.43 -23.87
CA ASN A 89 -8.20 -40.67 -24.57
C ASN A 89 -6.72 -41.02 -24.39
N SER A 90 -6.06 -40.43 -23.40
CA SER A 90 -4.63 -40.69 -23.19
C SER A 90 -4.41 -42.07 -22.60
N SER A 91 -3.53 -42.87 -23.22
CA SER A 91 -3.06 -44.13 -22.66
C SER A 91 -1.97 -43.94 -21.58
N ASN A 92 -1.52 -42.69 -21.35
CA ASN A 92 -0.45 -42.40 -20.43
C ASN A 92 -0.91 -42.59 -18.97
N LYS A 93 -0.25 -43.50 -18.25
CA LYS A 93 -0.55 -43.83 -16.83
C LYS A 93 -0.47 -42.63 -15.90
N PHE A 94 0.45 -41.70 -16.13
CA PHE A 94 0.59 -40.47 -15.34
C PHE A 94 -0.61 -39.54 -15.55
N ILE A 95 -1.01 -39.33 -16.80
CA ILE A 95 -2.17 -38.52 -17.16
C ILE A 95 -3.45 -39.10 -16.54
N ASN A 96 -3.63 -40.42 -16.64
CA ASN A 96 -4.78 -41.11 -16.03
C ASN A 96 -4.82 -40.99 -14.51
N ARG A 97 -3.66 -40.82 -13.85
CA ARG A 97 -3.56 -40.59 -12.40
C ARG A 97 -3.90 -39.15 -12.00
N ILE A 98 -3.52 -38.17 -12.80
CA ILE A 98 -3.68 -36.74 -12.51
C ILE A 98 -5.04 -36.22 -12.93
N ARG A 99 -5.53 -36.62 -14.09
CA ARG A 99 -6.77 -36.17 -14.70
C ARG A 99 -7.98 -36.16 -13.73
N PRO A 100 -8.21 -37.17 -12.88
CA PRO A 100 -9.30 -37.14 -11.88
C PRO A 100 -9.15 -36.03 -10.82
N LYS A 101 -7.93 -35.53 -10.60
CA LYS A 101 -7.55 -34.60 -9.51
C LYS A 101 -7.29 -33.17 -9.99
N VAL A 102 -7.39 -32.90 -11.29
CA VAL A 102 -7.09 -31.58 -11.88
C VAL A 102 -7.89 -30.46 -11.22
N PHE A 103 -9.15 -30.70 -10.88
CA PHE A 103 -9.97 -29.75 -10.14
C PHE A 103 -9.35 -29.37 -8.79
N ILE A 104 -8.86 -30.35 -8.01
CA ILE A 104 -8.23 -30.12 -6.72
C ILE A 104 -6.92 -29.35 -6.89
N TYR A 105 -6.11 -29.71 -7.89
CA TYR A 105 -4.86 -29.00 -8.15
C TYR A 105 -5.10 -27.55 -8.56
N GLY A 106 -6.09 -27.29 -9.41
CA GLY A 106 -6.50 -25.93 -9.75
C GLY A 106 -6.98 -25.15 -8.54
N LEU A 107 -7.81 -25.75 -7.68
CA LEU A 107 -8.28 -25.13 -6.44
C LEU A 107 -7.14 -24.79 -5.47
N LEU A 108 -6.22 -25.73 -5.22
CA LEU A 108 -5.07 -25.51 -4.36
C LEU A 108 -4.13 -24.45 -4.93
N LEU A 109 -3.94 -24.42 -6.24
CA LEU A 109 -3.17 -23.37 -6.90
C LEU A 109 -3.81 -22.00 -6.67
N SER A 110 -5.12 -21.86 -6.86
CA SER A 110 -5.83 -20.62 -6.61
C SER A 110 -5.72 -20.15 -5.16
N PHE A 111 -5.86 -21.07 -4.19
CA PHE A 111 -5.61 -20.76 -2.78
C PHE A 111 -4.17 -20.29 -2.54
N GLY A 112 -3.19 -20.93 -3.17
CA GLY A 112 -1.79 -20.49 -3.11
C GLY A 112 -1.60 -19.07 -3.64
N ILE A 113 -2.26 -18.72 -4.75
CA ILE A 113 -2.22 -17.37 -5.34
C ILE A 113 -2.87 -16.35 -4.39
N GLU A 114 -4.03 -16.67 -3.79
CA GLU A 114 -4.68 -15.77 -2.82
C GLU A 114 -3.82 -15.47 -1.59
N LEU A 115 -2.93 -16.39 -1.20
CA LEU A 115 -2.00 -16.18 -0.08
C LEU A 115 -0.77 -15.35 -0.46
N ILE A 116 -0.48 -15.09 -1.74
CA ILE A 116 0.72 -14.36 -2.17
C ILE A 116 0.87 -13.01 -1.44
N PRO A 117 -0.16 -12.14 -1.37
CA PRO A 117 -0.04 -10.88 -0.63
C PRO A 117 0.34 -11.09 0.84
N SER A 118 -0.29 -12.06 1.53
CA SER A 118 0.03 -12.37 2.92
C SER A 118 1.46 -12.88 3.10
N ILE A 119 1.94 -13.73 2.18
CA ILE A 119 3.31 -14.28 2.23
C ILE A 119 4.34 -13.19 1.96
N LEU A 120 4.13 -12.35 0.94
CA LEU A 120 5.07 -11.28 0.57
C LEU A 120 5.14 -10.21 1.67
N THR A 121 3.99 -9.76 2.16
CA THR A 121 3.91 -8.76 3.24
C THR A 121 4.44 -9.32 4.56
N GLY A 122 4.10 -10.56 4.91
CA GLY A 122 4.63 -11.23 6.09
C GLY A 122 6.15 -11.42 6.02
N GLY A 123 6.68 -11.81 4.86
CA GLY A 123 8.12 -11.93 4.63
C GLY A 123 8.83 -10.58 4.77
N TYR A 124 8.28 -9.51 4.19
CA TYR A 124 8.78 -8.15 4.35
C TYR A 124 8.83 -7.74 5.83
N THR A 125 7.74 -7.97 6.58
CA THR A 125 7.66 -7.63 8.00
C THR A 125 8.62 -8.45 8.86
N LEU A 126 8.85 -9.72 8.54
CA LEU A 126 9.86 -10.54 9.23
C LEU A 126 11.28 -10.04 8.99
N VAL A 127 11.59 -9.59 7.76
CA VAL A 127 12.93 -9.10 7.40
C VAL A 127 13.20 -7.71 7.99
N THR A 128 12.21 -6.83 7.97
CA THR A 128 12.36 -5.43 8.42
C THR A 128 12.08 -5.24 9.91
N GLY A 129 11.34 -6.16 10.54
CA GLY A 129 10.78 -5.97 11.88
C GLY A 129 9.57 -5.01 11.90
N GLU A 130 9.19 -4.45 10.74
CA GLU A 130 8.14 -3.44 10.64
C GLU A 130 6.91 -4.00 9.92
N ARG A 131 5.74 -3.85 10.54
CA ARG A 131 4.47 -4.09 9.83
C ARG A 131 4.36 -3.08 8.70
N ILE A 132 3.86 -3.50 7.54
CA ILE A 132 3.48 -2.55 6.49
C ILE A 132 2.34 -1.70 7.04
N LYS A 133 2.50 -0.37 6.96
CA LYS A 133 1.53 0.62 7.39
C LYS A 133 1.28 1.58 6.25
N SER A 134 0.05 2.04 6.13
CA SER A 134 -0.21 3.24 5.34
C SER A 134 0.27 4.47 6.10
N GLN A 135 0.77 5.47 5.38
CA GLN A 135 1.21 6.73 5.96
C GLN A 135 0.04 7.55 6.56
N TYR A 136 -1.21 7.27 6.18
CA TYR A 136 -2.44 7.89 6.73
C TYR A 136 -2.92 7.27 8.03
N ALA A 137 -2.58 6.00 8.27
CA ALA A 137 -3.10 5.23 9.41
C ALA A 137 -2.50 5.67 10.75
N ASP A 138 -1.49 6.53 10.71
CA ASP A 138 -0.77 6.98 11.89
C ASP A 138 -1.00 8.47 12.18
N PHE A 139 -1.80 9.23 11.41
CA PHE A 139 -2.04 10.65 11.75
C PHE A 139 -2.65 10.81 13.15
N ALA A 140 -2.15 11.79 13.90
CA ALA A 140 -2.58 12.07 15.24
C ALA A 140 -4.07 12.42 15.26
N THR A 141 -4.85 11.62 15.97
CA THR A 141 -6.29 11.80 16.17
C THR A 141 -6.61 12.54 17.47
N GLU A 142 -5.74 12.40 18.47
CA GLU A 142 -5.74 13.13 19.73
C GLU A 142 -4.93 14.43 19.62
N GLU A 143 -5.32 15.47 20.36
CA GLU A 143 -4.65 16.77 20.34
C GLU A 143 -3.20 16.67 20.84
N PRO A 144 -2.19 16.97 20.00
CA PRO A 144 -0.81 16.91 20.41
C PRO A 144 -0.47 18.02 21.40
N ASN A 145 0.34 17.70 22.41
CA ASN A 145 0.94 18.73 23.24
C ASN A 145 1.96 19.53 22.41
N ILE A 146 1.83 20.86 22.39
CA ILE A 146 2.74 21.76 21.66
C ILE A 146 4.22 21.48 22.02
N ASN A 147 4.52 21.19 23.29
CA ASN A 147 5.89 20.94 23.73
C ASN A 147 6.50 19.67 23.12
N ASP A 148 5.66 18.70 22.74
CA ASP A 148 6.11 17.48 22.08
C ASP A 148 6.45 17.71 20.59
N ILE A 149 5.87 18.76 19.99
CA ILE A 149 6.15 19.21 18.61
C ILE A 149 7.39 20.11 18.55
N VAL A 150 7.66 20.89 19.60
CA VAL A 150 8.85 21.77 19.66
C VAL A 150 10.14 20.95 19.54
N GLY A 151 11.03 21.36 18.64
CA GLY A 151 12.33 20.71 18.43
C GLY A 151 12.84 20.81 17.00
N ASP A 152 13.97 20.15 16.76
CA ASP A 152 14.60 20.04 15.45
C ASP A 152 14.17 18.74 14.78
N TYR A 153 13.87 18.82 13.49
CA TYR A 153 13.42 17.73 12.64
C TYR A 153 14.33 17.59 11.43
N VAL A 154 14.57 16.36 11.02
CA VAL A 154 15.36 15.99 9.84
C VAL A 154 14.52 15.13 8.90
N VAL A 155 14.88 15.09 7.63
CA VAL A 155 14.21 14.23 6.64
C VAL A 155 14.43 12.77 7.03
N ALA A 156 13.37 11.98 7.12
CA ALA A 156 13.44 10.54 7.41
C ALA A 156 14.11 9.77 6.26
N ASP A 157 14.77 8.66 6.56
CA ASP A 157 15.50 7.87 5.55
C ASP A 157 14.63 7.32 4.41
N ILE A 158 13.34 7.10 4.67
CA ILE A 158 12.39 6.72 3.62
C ILE A 158 12.19 7.86 2.62
N SER A 159 12.00 9.09 3.09
CA SER A 159 11.81 10.26 2.25
C SER A 159 13.09 10.71 1.56
N LYS A 160 14.26 10.51 2.18
CA LYS A 160 15.56 10.70 1.49
C LYS A 160 15.65 9.86 0.21
N ARG A 161 15.24 8.59 0.30
CA ARG A 161 15.24 7.66 -0.84
C ARG A 161 14.19 8.03 -1.89
N GLN A 162 12.99 8.44 -1.47
CA GLN A 162 11.91 8.85 -2.37
C GLN A 162 12.27 10.13 -3.16
N LEU A 163 12.85 11.12 -2.49
CA LEU A 163 13.30 12.38 -3.10
C LEU A 163 14.61 12.26 -3.88
N ASN A 164 15.30 11.11 -3.79
CA ASN A 164 16.68 10.96 -4.22
C ASN A 164 17.57 12.10 -3.66
N LEU A 165 17.35 12.47 -2.39
CA LEU A 165 17.99 13.61 -1.74
C LEU A 165 19.45 13.25 -1.41
N PRO A 166 20.45 13.96 -1.97
CA PRO A 166 21.85 13.70 -1.65
C PRO A 166 22.14 13.82 -0.15
N ASP A 167 23.00 12.95 0.39
CA ASP A 167 23.37 12.98 1.82
C ASP A 167 23.93 14.33 2.26
N SER A 168 24.65 15.01 1.36
CA SER A 168 25.20 16.35 1.59
C SER A 168 24.12 17.43 1.81
N ILE A 169 22.91 17.20 1.33
CA ILE A 169 21.74 18.07 1.51
C ILE A 169 20.88 17.56 2.66
N SER A 170 20.63 16.24 2.74
CA SER A 170 19.79 15.65 3.78
C SER A 170 20.30 15.94 5.19
N LEU A 171 21.63 15.92 5.39
CA LEU A 171 22.28 16.27 6.66
C LEU A 171 22.17 17.75 7.04
N LYS A 172 21.96 18.63 6.04
CA LYS A 172 21.77 20.07 6.23
C LYS A 172 20.31 20.48 6.36
N THR A 173 19.40 19.60 5.92
CA THR A 173 17.97 19.85 5.96
C THR A 173 17.49 19.77 7.40
N VAL A 174 17.12 20.92 7.97
CA VAL A 174 16.62 21.03 9.34
C VAL A 174 15.37 21.86 9.35
N ILE A 175 14.34 21.35 9.99
CA ILE A 175 13.11 22.08 10.30
C ILE A 175 13.04 22.24 11.80
N LYS A 176 12.96 23.48 12.27
CA LYS A 176 12.90 23.79 13.70
C LYS A 176 11.56 24.41 14.05
N PHE A 177 10.86 23.80 15.00
CA PHE A 177 9.66 24.37 15.63
C PHE A 177 10.04 24.93 17.00
N ASN A 178 9.87 26.24 17.20
CA ASN A 178 10.17 26.92 18.46
C ASN A 178 8.94 26.99 19.37
N ALA A 179 9.16 27.09 20.68
CA ALA A 179 8.09 27.16 21.68
C ALA A 179 7.24 28.45 21.62
N ASP A 180 7.78 29.52 21.03
CA ASP A 180 7.08 30.78 20.78
C ASP A 180 6.20 30.75 19.52
N LYS A 181 5.95 29.55 18.98
CA LYS A 181 5.16 29.31 17.77
C LYS A 181 5.79 29.89 16.50
N THR A 182 7.11 30.11 16.50
CA THR A 182 7.85 30.40 15.27
C THR A 182 8.53 29.15 14.72
N PHE A 183 8.87 29.15 13.44
CA PHE A 183 9.65 28.08 12.83
C PHE A 183 10.79 28.60 11.96
N GLU A 184 11.77 27.73 11.70
CA GLU A 184 12.87 27.97 10.76
C GLU A 184 13.15 26.71 9.94
N PHE A 185 13.16 26.84 8.62
CA PHE A 185 13.55 25.80 7.68
C PHE A 185 14.92 26.14 7.08
N LYS A 186 15.80 25.15 7.01
CA LYS A 186 17.11 25.25 6.37
C LYS A 186 17.24 24.17 5.32
N TYR A 187 17.64 24.54 4.10
CA TYR A 187 17.85 23.63 2.98
C TYR A 187 16.66 22.68 2.72
N PHE A 188 15.42 23.17 2.90
CA PHE A 188 14.24 22.35 2.72
C PHE A 188 13.96 22.12 1.22
N PRO A 189 13.73 20.87 0.77
CA PRO A 189 13.32 20.59 -0.61
C PRO A 189 11.86 21.03 -0.80
N HIS A 190 11.68 22.18 -1.43
CA HIS A 190 10.38 22.72 -1.81
C HIS A 190 10.01 22.29 -3.23
N HIS A 191 8.77 21.87 -3.40
CA HIS A 191 8.22 21.46 -4.69
C HIS A 191 7.11 22.44 -5.07
N GLU A 192 7.13 22.93 -6.31
CA GLU A 192 5.94 23.60 -6.86
C GLU A 192 4.84 22.56 -7.10
N PHE A 193 3.59 23.01 -7.06
CA PHE A 193 2.42 22.15 -7.14
C PHE A 193 2.41 21.29 -8.42
N GLY A 194 2.15 20.00 -8.29
CA GLY A 194 2.04 19.07 -9.41
C GLY A 194 3.38 18.58 -10.00
N MET A 195 4.52 18.86 -9.34
CA MET A 195 5.83 18.37 -9.78
C MET A 195 6.19 17.01 -9.17
N ASN A 196 7.05 16.28 -9.88
CA ASN A 196 7.65 15.02 -9.43
C ASN A 196 8.50 15.25 -8.17
N LEU A 197 8.45 14.33 -7.20
CA LEU A 197 9.31 14.32 -5.99
C LEU A 197 10.82 14.51 -6.27
N SER A 198 11.29 14.21 -7.49
CA SER A 198 12.70 14.43 -7.85
C SER A 198 13.03 15.88 -8.26
N ASP A 199 12.03 16.71 -8.53
CA ASP A 199 12.20 18.11 -8.94
C ASP A 199 11.84 19.03 -7.78
N TYR A 200 12.86 19.64 -7.17
CA TYR A 200 12.71 20.52 -6.03
C TYR A 200 13.72 21.67 -6.06
N GLU A 201 13.32 22.80 -5.49
CA GLU A 201 14.22 23.87 -5.11
C GLU A 201 14.56 23.79 -3.62
N LEU A 202 15.82 24.06 -3.27
CA LEU A 202 16.17 24.19 -1.87
C LEU A 202 15.81 25.60 -1.39
N VAL A 203 15.06 25.68 -0.30
CA VAL A 203 14.65 26.94 0.31
C VAL A 203 15.08 27.03 1.77
N ASN A 204 15.29 28.25 2.23
CA ASN A 204 15.26 28.60 3.65
C ASN A 204 13.97 29.34 3.92
N ALA A 205 13.33 29.10 5.05
CA ALA A 205 12.08 29.75 5.39
C ALA A 205 11.97 30.04 6.87
N LYS A 206 11.17 31.03 7.24
CA LYS A 206 10.78 31.31 8.62
C LYS A 206 9.36 31.83 8.66
N GLY A 207 8.72 31.68 9.81
CA GLY A 207 7.35 32.10 9.98
C GLY A 207 6.78 31.67 11.31
N LYS A 208 5.46 31.54 11.35
CA LYS A 208 4.69 31.11 12.51
C LYS A 208 3.93 29.83 12.23
N TRP A 209 3.66 29.07 13.27
CA TRP A 209 2.91 27.84 13.18
C TRP A 209 1.87 27.74 14.29
N LYS A 210 0.87 26.90 14.08
CA LYS A 210 -0.11 26.52 15.11
C LYS A 210 -0.41 25.03 14.95
N ILE A 211 -1.23 24.49 15.84
CA ILE A 211 -1.86 23.18 15.64
C ILE A 211 -3.35 23.41 15.44
N GLU A 212 -3.95 22.69 14.51
CA GLU A 212 -5.40 22.66 14.35
C GLU A 212 -5.86 21.32 13.83
N LYS A 213 -7.17 21.08 13.92
CA LYS A 213 -7.78 19.85 13.42
C LYS A 213 -8.28 20.08 12.00
N ASP A 214 -7.79 19.28 11.07
CA ASP A 214 -8.22 19.28 9.67
C ASP A 214 -8.60 17.85 9.21
N GLN A 215 -9.79 17.73 8.62
CA GLN A 215 -10.38 16.48 8.13
C GLN A 215 -10.27 15.27 9.10
N GLY A 216 -10.31 15.52 10.41
CA GLY A 216 -10.25 14.48 11.43
C GLY A 216 -8.85 14.16 11.96
N SER A 217 -7.80 14.73 11.36
CA SER A 217 -6.40 14.63 11.81
C SER A 217 -5.89 15.95 12.39
N TRP A 218 -4.86 15.89 13.21
CA TRP A 218 -4.15 17.10 13.65
C TRP A 218 -3.04 17.46 12.67
N VAL A 219 -3.00 18.75 12.33
CA VAL A 219 -2.07 19.32 11.38
C VAL A 219 -1.36 20.54 11.97
N ILE A 220 -0.25 20.93 11.34
CA ILE A 220 0.51 22.12 11.63
C ILE A 220 0.37 23.07 10.42
N PRO A 221 -0.58 24.02 10.45
CA PRO A 221 -0.62 25.10 9.48
C PRO A 221 0.58 26.02 9.68
N MET A 222 1.17 26.42 8.57
CA MET A 222 2.37 27.25 8.53
C MET A 222 2.04 28.60 7.89
N ASP A 223 2.38 29.69 8.56
CA ASP A 223 2.28 31.06 8.08
C ASP A 223 3.69 31.58 7.81
N PHE A 224 4.07 31.66 6.54
CA PHE A 224 5.44 31.96 6.13
C PHE A 224 5.66 33.47 6.10
N ASP A 225 6.62 33.97 6.90
CA ASP A 225 7.02 35.37 6.86
C ASP A 225 7.94 35.65 5.67
N THR A 226 8.87 34.72 5.40
CA THR A 226 9.82 34.81 4.29
C THR A 226 10.22 33.44 3.79
N ILE A 227 10.33 33.28 2.47
CA ILE A 227 10.93 32.11 1.81
C ILE A 227 12.08 32.60 0.94
N THR A 228 13.24 31.96 1.02
CA THR A 228 14.42 32.31 0.24
C THR A 228 14.91 31.10 -0.55
N THR A 229 14.83 31.17 -1.88
CA THR A 229 15.40 30.14 -2.76
C THR A 229 16.91 30.20 -2.68
N ILE A 230 17.55 29.10 -2.26
CA ILE A 230 19.00 29.06 -2.01
C ILE A 230 19.81 29.28 -3.30
N ARG A 231 19.30 28.79 -4.44
CA ARG A 231 19.99 28.89 -5.71
C ARG A 231 20.04 30.32 -6.25
N THR A 232 18.95 31.07 -6.13
CA THR A 232 18.78 32.40 -6.74
C THR A 232 18.96 33.53 -5.74
N GLY A 233 18.80 33.25 -4.44
CA GLY A 233 18.71 34.27 -3.40
C GLY A 233 17.40 35.08 -3.46
N HIS A 234 16.45 34.68 -4.30
CA HIS A 234 15.15 35.35 -4.38
C HIS A 234 14.40 35.19 -3.06
N ILE A 235 13.85 36.28 -2.55
CA ILE A 235 13.06 36.31 -1.32
C ILE A 235 11.61 36.58 -1.69
N ASP A 236 10.73 35.68 -1.27
CA ASP A 236 9.29 35.88 -1.31
C ASP A 236 8.80 36.21 0.10
N ASP A 237 8.30 37.44 0.26
CA ASP A 237 7.78 37.99 1.52
C ASP A 237 6.26 37.78 1.67
N LYS A 238 5.61 37.07 0.73
CA LYS A 238 4.16 36.82 0.72
C LYS A 238 3.80 35.38 0.36
N GLY A 239 4.75 34.46 0.45
CA GLY A 239 4.62 33.10 -0.03
C GLY A 239 3.49 32.34 0.67
N TYR A 240 2.39 32.14 -0.05
CA TYR A 240 1.40 31.13 0.30
C TYR A 240 1.99 29.77 -0.06
N PHE A 241 2.24 28.92 0.95
CA PHE A 241 2.59 27.53 0.71
C PHE A 241 1.29 26.78 0.43
N ASP A 242 1.10 26.34 -0.82
CA ASP A 242 -0.13 25.64 -1.26
C ASP A 242 -0.40 24.32 -0.50
N SER A 243 0.58 23.77 0.24
CA SER A 243 0.35 22.67 1.18
C SER A 243 -0.14 23.22 2.52
N ASN A 244 -1.44 23.41 2.64
CA ASN A 244 -2.09 24.06 3.79
C ASN A 244 -1.87 23.36 5.16
N ALA A 245 -1.23 22.19 5.22
CA ALA A 245 -1.11 21.43 6.45
C ALA A 245 0.10 20.48 6.44
N PHE A 246 0.97 20.63 7.43
CA PHE A 246 1.97 19.61 7.78
C PHE A 246 1.28 18.62 8.73
N HIS A 247 0.99 17.40 8.28
CA HIS A 247 0.26 16.43 9.07
C HIS A 247 1.12 15.91 10.24
N ILE A 248 0.53 15.85 11.43
CA ILE A 248 1.21 15.27 12.59
C ILE A 248 0.99 13.76 12.53
N ASN A 249 2.07 13.02 12.36
CA ASN A 249 2.10 11.58 12.23
C ASN A 249 2.52 10.92 13.57
N LYS A 250 1.93 9.76 13.85
CA LYS A 250 1.80 9.03 15.12
C LYS A 250 0.81 9.68 16.11
N ASP A 251 -0.01 8.87 16.79
CA ASP A 251 -0.87 9.34 17.90
C ASP A 251 -0.11 9.65 19.20
N LYS A 252 1.21 9.38 19.26
CA LYS A 252 2.02 9.56 20.48
C LYS A 252 3.42 10.08 20.15
N PRO A 253 4.04 10.86 21.04
CA PRO A 253 5.40 11.35 20.86
C PRO A 253 6.44 10.21 20.86
N PRO A 254 7.60 10.38 20.18
CA PRO A 254 7.93 11.53 19.34
C PRO A 254 7.15 11.51 18.03
N TYR A 255 6.47 12.62 17.75
CA TYR A 255 5.69 12.79 16.52
C TYR A 255 6.61 12.87 15.32
N GLU A 256 6.15 12.30 14.21
CA GLU A 256 6.70 12.56 12.88
C GLU A 256 5.87 13.66 12.22
N ILE A 257 6.45 14.44 11.33
CA ILE A 257 5.72 15.45 10.57
C ILE A 257 5.70 15.03 9.11
N TYR A 258 4.52 14.83 8.54
CA TYR A 258 4.34 14.41 7.16
C TYR A 258 3.88 15.57 6.31
N ILE A 259 4.64 15.86 5.26
CA ILE A 259 4.35 16.92 4.30
C ILE A 259 3.92 16.25 3.01
N MET A 260 2.67 16.44 2.63
CA MET A 260 2.17 15.96 1.35
C MET A 260 2.80 16.77 0.22
N VAL A 261 3.35 16.09 -0.78
CA VAL A 261 3.98 16.69 -1.96
C VAL A 261 3.28 16.12 -3.20
N GLY A 262 2.65 17.00 -3.97
CA GLY A 262 1.95 16.60 -5.20
C GLY A 262 0.46 16.36 -4.99
N ASP A 263 -0.10 15.45 -5.80
CA ASP A 263 -1.51 15.08 -5.75
C ASP A 263 -1.82 14.36 -4.42
N PRO A 264 -2.82 14.83 -3.64
CA PRO A 264 -3.25 14.12 -2.44
C PRO A 264 -3.55 12.64 -2.66
N ASP A 265 -3.93 12.22 -3.87
CA ASP A 265 -4.22 10.82 -4.18
C ASP A 265 -2.96 9.98 -4.48
N SER A 266 -1.81 10.61 -4.78
CA SER A 266 -0.54 9.90 -5.06
C SER A 266 0.17 9.45 -3.79
N TRP A 267 -0.19 10.04 -2.64
CA TRP A 267 0.42 9.75 -1.34
C TRP A 267 1.93 9.98 -1.31
N GLU A 268 2.41 10.84 -2.21
CA GLU A 268 3.79 11.29 -2.25
C GLU A 268 4.00 12.37 -1.19
N GLY A 269 5.11 12.26 -0.45
CA GLY A 269 5.35 13.19 0.65
C GLY A 269 6.68 13.01 1.35
N VAL A 270 7.00 14.00 2.17
CA VAL A 270 8.23 14.09 2.94
C VAL A 270 7.89 13.86 4.41
N THR A 271 8.41 12.79 4.97
CA THR A 271 8.34 12.51 6.40
C THR A 271 9.55 13.12 7.08
N LEU A 272 9.31 13.86 8.15
CA LEU A 272 10.30 14.43 9.02
C LEU A 272 10.28 13.71 10.37
N GLN A 273 11.47 13.38 10.86
CA GLN A 273 11.67 12.76 12.16
C GLN A 273 12.35 13.73 13.10
N LYS A 274 11.88 13.76 14.34
CA LYS A 274 12.51 14.54 15.40
C LYS A 274 13.93 14.01 15.64
N ARG A 275 14.90 14.92 15.73
CA ARG A 275 16.32 14.60 15.93
C ARG A 275 16.61 14.08 17.34
#